data_AF-A0A7V1SCE7-F1
#
_entry.id   AF-A0A7V1SCE7-F1
#
_cell.length_a   1.000
_cell.length_b   1.000
_cell.length_c   1.000
_cell.angle_alpha   90.00
_cell.angle_beta   90.00
_cell.angle_gamma   90.00
#
_symmetry.space_group_name_H-M   'P 1'
#
loop_
_entity.id
_entity.type
_entity.pdbx_description
1 polymer ?
#
loop_
_entity_poly.entity_id
_entity_poly.type
_entity_poly.pdbx_seq_one_letter_code
_entity_poly.pdbx_strand_id
1 'polypeptide(L)'
;MQARNAFFNLERLGAIVKHYVPNFYGTDYIFIEGKQAKYGLDSDRLFAEWFLEDSKVVALSKGQKHEETREIVREIQIPADWNELLKQDPKRAIEEQNRIKREFQEAFADGLICRGFKRNDKNPRYLLFRD
;
A
#
# COMPACT_ATOMS: atom_id res chain seq x y z
N MET A 1 -6.02 1.54 -4.31
CA MET A 1 -5.23 0.70 -3.38
C MET A 1 -6.00 -0.56 -3.06
N GLN A 2 -5.36 -1.72 -2.89
CA GLN A 2 -6.08 -2.98 -2.60
C GLN A 2 -5.41 -3.75 -1.45
N ALA A 3 -6.05 -3.77 -0.27
CA ALA A 3 -5.54 -4.44 0.94
C ALA A 3 -5.21 -5.93 0.73
N ARG A 4 -6.00 -6.62 -0.10
CA ARG A 4 -5.76 -8.03 -0.44
C ARG A 4 -4.42 -8.23 -1.16
N ASN A 5 -4.13 -7.37 -2.12
CA ASN A 5 -2.91 -7.39 -2.94
C ASN A 5 -1.69 -7.01 -2.09
N ALA A 6 -1.82 -5.96 -1.26
CA ALA A 6 -0.77 -5.56 -0.33
C ALA A 6 -0.36 -6.71 0.60
N PHE A 7 -1.31 -7.35 1.27
CA PHE A 7 -1.02 -8.52 2.11
C PHE A 7 -0.39 -9.67 1.34
N PHE A 8 -0.84 -9.94 0.11
CA PHE A 8 -0.27 -11.03 -0.67
C PHE A 8 1.21 -10.79 -0.95
N ASN A 9 1.56 -9.60 -1.44
CA ASN A 9 2.96 -9.29 -1.75
C ASN A 9 3.83 -9.21 -0.48
N LEU A 10 3.38 -8.50 0.56
CA LEU A 10 4.19 -8.23 1.75
C LEU A 10 4.23 -9.43 2.72
N GLU A 11 3.11 -10.11 2.96
CA GLU A 11 3.02 -11.19 3.98
C GLU A 11 3.11 -12.61 3.42
N ARG A 12 2.76 -12.82 2.14
CA ARG A 12 2.79 -14.16 1.53
C ARG A 12 3.99 -14.39 0.62
N LEU A 13 4.48 -13.33 -0.03
CA LEU A 13 5.64 -13.41 -0.92
C LEU A 13 6.91 -12.75 -0.35
N GLY A 14 6.80 -11.99 0.75
CA GLY A 14 7.95 -11.36 1.39
C GLY A 14 8.52 -10.16 0.64
N ALA A 15 7.72 -9.52 -0.22
CA ALA A 15 8.11 -8.27 -0.85
C ALA A 15 8.37 -7.18 0.20
N ILE A 16 9.17 -6.20 -0.17
CA ILE A 16 9.28 -4.93 0.53
C ILE A 16 8.99 -3.79 -0.43
N VAL A 17 8.73 -2.60 0.11
CA VAL A 17 8.51 -1.38 -0.68
C VAL A 17 9.36 -0.26 -0.10
N LYS A 18 10.18 0.34 -0.96
CA LYS A 18 11.02 1.51 -0.64
C LYS A 18 10.65 2.76 -1.45
N HIS A 19 9.84 2.60 -2.49
CA HIS A 19 9.59 3.66 -3.47
C HIS A 19 8.10 3.87 -3.69
N TYR A 20 7.71 5.15 -3.65
CA TYR A 20 6.40 5.65 -4.05
C TYR A 20 6.53 6.41 -5.36
N VAL A 21 5.82 5.99 -6.40
CA VAL A 21 5.84 6.65 -7.70
C VAL A 21 4.47 7.30 -7.94
N PRO A 22 4.39 8.64 -7.91
CA PRO A 22 3.13 9.32 -8.13
C PRO A 22 2.70 9.25 -9.60
N ASN A 23 1.40 9.10 -9.82
CA ASN A 23 0.73 9.18 -11.12
C ASN A 23 1.41 8.41 -12.28
N PHE A 24 1.79 7.15 -12.04
CA PHE A 24 2.69 6.40 -12.92
C PHE A 24 2.15 6.13 -14.33
N TYR A 25 0.85 5.89 -14.45
CA TYR A 25 0.14 5.65 -15.72
C TYR A 25 -0.66 6.88 -16.21
N GLY A 26 -0.59 8.01 -15.51
CA GLY A 26 -1.45 9.17 -15.76
C GLY A 26 -2.78 9.12 -15.01
N THR A 27 -3.56 10.19 -15.14
CA THR A 27 -4.78 10.43 -14.37
C THR A 27 -5.99 9.81 -15.07
N ASP A 28 -6.66 8.88 -14.41
CA ASP A 28 -7.88 8.25 -14.89
C ASP A 28 -9.11 9.09 -14.51
N TYR A 29 -9.92 9.45 -15.51
CA TYR A 29 -11.22 10.07 -15.27
C TYR A 29 -12.27 8.96 -15.18
N ILE A 30 -12.53 8.51 -13.96
CA ILE A 30 -13.39 7.37 -13.67
C ILE A 30 -14.81 7.65 -14.17
N PHE A 31 -15.43 6.69 -14.85
CA PHE A 31 -16.86 6.75 -15.13
C PHE A 31 -17.64 6.12 -13.97
N ILE A 32 -18.44 6.91 -13.26
CA ILE A 32 -19.33 6.45 -12.20
C ILE A 32 -20.76 6.51 -12.76
N GLU A 33 -21.43 5.35 -12.82
CA GLU A 33 -22.81 5.23 -13.34
C GLU A 33 -23.01 5.84 -14.74
N GLY A 34 -22.04 5.63 -15.64
CA GLY A 34 -22.12 6.13 -17.03
C GLY A 34 -21.87 7.63 -17.19
N LYS A 35 -21.52 8.35 -16.11
CA LYS A 35 -21.08 9.75 -16.16
C LYS A 35 -19.60 9.84 -15.82
N GLN A 36 -18.87 10.65 -16.58
CA GLN A 36 -17.49 10.97 -16.25
C GLN A 36 -17.47 11.66 -14.88
N ALA A 37 -16.72 11.10 -13.93
CA ALA A 37 -16.51 11.71 -12.63
C ALA A 37 -15.90 13.10 -12.86
N LYS A 38 -16.36 14.08 -12.06
CA LYS A 38 -15.78 15.43 -12.09
C LYS A 38 -14.31 15.48 -11.68
N TYR A 39 -13.80 14.40 -11.09
CA TYR A 39 -12.47 14.34 -10.51
C TYR A 39 -11.67 13.19 -11.13
N GLY A 40 -10.44 13.48 -11.52
CA GLY A 40 -9.47 12.48 -11.96
C GLY A 40 -8.80 11.79 -10.77
N LEU A 41 -8.45 10.52 -10.94
CA LEU A 41 -7.70 9.74 -9.96
C LEU A 41 -6.30 9.47 -10.50
N ASP A 42 -5.28 9.89 -9.76
CA ASP A 42 -3.90 9.63 -10.13
C ASP A 42 -3.56 8.15 -9.96
N SER A 43 -2.76 7.62 -10.88
CA SER A 43 -2.36 6.21 -10.86
C SER A 43 -1.09 5.98 -10.03
N ASP A 44 -1.12 6.39 -8.77
CA ASP A 44 0.01 6.23 -7.85
C ASP A 44 0.37 4.75 -7.64
N ARG A 45 1.68 4.45 -7.53
CA ARG A 45 2.21 3.09 -7.39
C ARG A 45 3.22 2.97 -6.27
N LEU A 46 3.13 1.86 -5.54
CA LEU A 46 4.20 1.32 -4.71
C LEU A 46 4.95 0.27 -5.52
N PHE A 47 6.28 0.32 -5.51
CA PHE A 47 7.11 -0.69 -6.17
C PHE A 47 7.42 -1.81 -5.19
N ALA A 48 6.91 -3.01 -5.48
CA ALA A 48 7.21 -4.21 -4.73
C ALA A 48 8.55 -4.79 -5.20
N GLU A 49 9.47 -5.00 -4.26
CA GLU A 49 10.82 -5.50 -4.49
C GLU A 49 11.01 -6.81 -3.71
N TRP A 50 11.60 -7.83 -4.34
CA TRP A 50 11.90 -9.11 -3.72
C TRP A 50 13.40 -9.32 -3.66
N PHE A 51 13.92 -9.49 -2.45
CA PHE A 51 15.30 -9.87 -2.20
C PHE A 51 15.30 -11.38 -1.96
N LEU A 52 15.68 -12.15 -2.98
CA LEU A 52 15.49 -13.61 -2.98
C LEU A 52 16.24 -14.34 -1.85
N GLU A 53 17.28 -13.72 -1.30
CA GLU A 53 18.09 -14.23 -0.19
C GLU A 53 17.64 -13.70 1.18
N ASP A 54 16.66 -12.80 1.24
CA ASP A 54 16.12 -12.30 2.51
C ASP A 54 15.45 -13.44 3.28
N SER A 55 15.68 -13.49 4.60
CA SER A 55 15.20 -14.56 5.46
C SER A 55 13.68 -14.71 5.43
N LYS A 56 12.94 -13.61 5.24
CA LYS A 56 11.48 -13.64 5.06
C LYS A 56 11.10 -14.35 3.78
N VAL A 57 11.72 -14.01 2.65
CA VAL A 57 11.43 -14.60 1.34
C VAL A 57 11.77 -16.09 1.33
N VAL A 58 12.94 -16.46 1.87
CA VAL A 58 13.39 -17.86 1.96
C VAL A 58 12.46 -18.71 2.85
N ALA A 59 11.99 -18.16 3.98
CA ALA A 59 11.05 -18.88 4.85
C ALA A 59 9.69 -19.06 4.16
N LEU A 60 9.13 -17.99 3.60
CA LEU A 60 7.83 -18.01 2.94
C LEU A 60 7.83 -18.92 1.70
N SER A 61 8.92 -19.00 0.93
CA SER A 61 9.01 -19.90 -0.23
C SER A 61 8.96 -21.39 0.16
N LYS A 62 9.38 -21.71 1.38
CA LYS A 62 9.29 -23.06 1.97
C LYS A 62 7.95 -23.32 2.68
N GLY A 63 7.00 -22.38 2.61
CA GLY A 63 5.72 -22.45 3.32
C GLY A 63 5.84 -22.25 4.84
N GLN A 64 6.98 -21.77 5.32
CA GLN A 64 7.21 -21.50 6.73
C GLN A 64 6.67 -20.12 7.11
N LYS A 65 6.44 -19.92 8.42
CA LYS A 65 6.13 -18.59 8.94
C LYS A 65 7.42 -17.81 9.14
N HIS A 66 7.33 -16.50 8.93
CA HIS A 66 8.38 -15.56 9.29
C HIS A 66 7.80 -14.55 10.27
N GLU A 67 8.52 -14.31 11.36
CA GLU A 67 8.17 -13.28 12.33
C GLU A 67 9.14 -12.11 12.15
N GLU A 68 8.59 -10.93 11.88
CA GLU A 68 9.36 -9.70 11.80
C GLU A 68 9.71 -9.27 13.23
N THR A 69 10.99 -9.29 13.58
CA THR A 69 11.49 -8.95 14.92
C THR A 69 11.81 -7.46 15.06
N ARG A 70 11.85 -6.72 13.95
CA ARG A 70 12.07 -5.28 13.96
C ARG A 70 10.88 -4.55 14.58
N GLU A 71 11.17 -3.43 15.23
CA GLU A 71 10.14 -2.54 15.76
C GLU A 71 9.37 -1.85 14.63
N ILE A 72 8.04 -1.83 14.75
CA ILE A 72 7.18 -1.05 13.84
C ILE A 72 7.35 0.43 14.19
N VAL A 73 7.96 1.19 13.28
CA VAL A 73 8.23 2.62 13.46
C VAL A 73 7.05 3.48 13.01
N ARG A 74 6.32 3.05 11.97
CA ARG A 74 5.15 3.76 11.45
C ARG A 74 4.12 2.79 10.90
N GLU A 75 2.85 3.14 11.04
CA GLU A 75 1.73 2.47 10.38
C GLU A 75 1.04 3.44 9.42
N ILE A 76 0.77 3.00 8.19
CA ILE A 76 0.01 3.79 7.20
C ILE A 76 -1.31 3.07 6.93
N GLN A 77 -2.39 3.61 7.50
CA GLN A 77 -3.74 3.06 7.31
C GLN A 77 -4.27 3.37 5.91
N ILE A 78 -5.00 2.44 5.32
CA ILE A 78 -5.75 2.63 4.07
C ILE A 78 -7.24 2.34 4.26
N PRO A 79 -8.12 2.83 3.37
CA PRO A 79 -9.53 2.44 3.39
C PRO A 79 -9.72 0.93 3.28
N ALA A 80 -10.66 0.39 4.04
CA ALA A 80 -11.02 -1.04 4.00
C ALA A 80 -11.57 -1.46 2.63
N ASP A 81 -12.49 -0.67 2.09
CA ASP A 81 -13.01 -0.83 0.74
C ASP A 81 -12.78 0.45 -0.08
N TRP A 82 -11.69 0.42 -0.86
CA TRP A 82 -11.34 1.50 -1.77
C TRP A 82 -12.41 1.72 -2.85
N ASN A 83 -13.01 0.64 -3.36
CA ASN A 83 -13.95 0.73 -4.47
C ASN A 83 -15.28 1.31 -4.00
N GLU A 84 -15.73 0.94 -2.80
CA GLU A 84 -16.91 1.52 -2.18
C GLU A 84 -16.72 3.00 -1.85
N LEU A 85 -15.59 3.38 -1.23
CA LEU A 85 -15.26 4.78 -0.95
C LEU A 85 -15.26 5.62 -2.24
N LEU A 86 -14.64 5.11 -3.30
CA LEU A 86 -14.57 5.80 -4.59
C LEU A 86 -15.92 5.98 -5.27
N LYS A 87 -16.87 5.07 -5.04
CA LYS A 87 -18.25 5.20 -5.55
C LYS A 87 -19.08 6.18 -4.73
N GLN A 88 -18.99 6.11 -3.41
CA GLN A 88 -19.82 6.90 -2.49
C GLN A 88 -19.34 8.35 -2.37
N ASP A 89 -18.02 8.54 -2.28
CA ASP A 89 -17.41 9.86 -2.08
C ASP A 89 -16.04 9.96 -2.79
N PRO A 90 -16.04 10.24 -4.11
CA PRO A 90 -14.82 10.39 -4.88
C PRO A 90 -13.89 11.49 -4.35
N LYS A 91 -14.45 12.56 -3.78
CA LYS A 91 -13.66 13.67 -3.24
C LYS A 91 -12.87 13.19 -2.03
N ARG A 92 -13.53 12.50 -1.10
CA ARG A 92 -12.85 11.89 0.06
C ARG A 92 -11.86 10.81 -0.36
N ALA A 93 -12.15 10.04 -1.41
CA ALA A 93 -11.19 9.06 -1.95
C ALA A 93 -9.87 9.74 -2.40
N ILE A 94 -9.95 10.88 -3.06
CA ILE A 94 -8.79 11.67 -3.50
C ILE A 94 -8.06 12.28 -2.30
N GLU A 95 -8.78 12.77 -1.30
CA GLU A 95 -8.18 13.26 -0.05
C GLU A 95 -7.41 12.13 0.68
N GLU A 96 -7.98 10.93 0.75
CA GLU A 96 -7.32 9.73 1.30
C GLU A 96 -6.10 9.31 0.48
N GLN A 97 -6.19 9.33 -0.86
CA GLN A 97 -5.03 9.06 -1.71
C GLN A 97 -3.89 10.03 -1.43
N ASN A 98 -4.19 11.32 -1.36
CA ASN A 98 -3.20 12.36 -1.09
C ASN A 98 -2.61 12.24 0.33
N ARG A 99 -3.41 11.86 1.33
CA ARG A 99 -2.92 11.55 2.67
C ARG A 99 -1.91 10.40 2.64
N ILE A 100 -2.30 9.28 2.03
CA ILE A 100 -1.48 8.06 1.96
C ILE A 100 -0.19 8.32 1.17
N LYS A 101 -0.28 9.08 0.07
CA LYS A 101 0.88 9.55 -0.70
C LYS A 101 1.88 10.29 0.18
N ARG A 102 1.42 11.31 0.92
CA ARG A 102 2.29 12.08 1.83
C ARG A 102 2.92 11.19 2.90
N GLU A 103 2.13 10.36 3.57
CA GLU A 103 2.63 9.49 4.63
C GLU A 103 3.72 8.52 4.15
N PHE A 104 3.56 7.96 2.94
CA PHE A 104 4.58 7.11 2.33
C PHE A 104 5.82 7.90 1.94
N GLN A 105 5.66 9.06 1.30
CA GLN A 105 6.78 9.89 0.88
C GLN A 105 7.61 10.37 2.09
N GLU A 106 6.95 10.80 3.16
CA GLU A 106 7.60 11.17 4.43
C GLU A 106 8.32 9.97 5.05
N ALA A 107 7.66 8.81 5.11
CA ALA A 107 8.28 7.62 5.70
C ALA A 107 9.53 7.16 4.93
N PHE A 108 9.47 7.21 3.60
CA PHE A 108 10.61 6.86 2.74
C PHE A 108 11.73 7.90 2.83
N ALA A 109 11.40 9.19 2.97
CA ALA A 109 12.39 10.24 3.25
C ALA A 109 13.07 10.04 4.61
N ASP A 110 12.35 9.50 5.60
CA ASP A 110 12.88 9.12 6.92
C ASP A 110 13.68 7.79 6.90
N GLY A 111 13.87 7.19 5.72
CA GLY A 111 14.60 5.94 5.54
C GLY A 111 13.84 4.70 6.03
N LEU A 112 12.52 4.80 6.25
CA LEU A 112 11.69 3.66 6.63
C LEU A 112 11.38 2.80 5.41
N ILE A 113 11.17 1.51 5.64
CA ILE A 113 10.86 0.53 4.60
C ILE A 113 9.57 -0.16 4.97
N CYS A 114 8.64 -0.22 4.01
CA CYS A 114 7.42 -0.99 4.20
C CYS A 114 7.74 -2.47 3.97
N ARG A 115 7.75 -3.25 5.07
CA ARG A 115 8.06 -4.69 5.05
C ARG A 115 6.85 -5.55 5.39
N GLY A 116 5.77 -4.95 5.86
CA GLY A 116 4.62 -5.72 6.33
C GLY A 116 3.28 -5.05 6.11
N PHE A 117 2.23 -5.86 6.30
CA PHE A 117 0.85 -5.44 6.16
C PHE A 117 -0.06 -6.15 7.15
N LYS A 118 -0.83 -5.38 7.92
CA LYS A 118 -1.85 -5.91 8.82
C LYS A 118 -3.22 -5.81 8.16
N ARG A 119 -3.78 -6.99 7.81
CA ARG A 119 -5.18 -7.10 7.40
C ARG A 119 -6.10 -6.80 8.58
N ASN A 120 -7.13 -6.01 8.30
CA ASN A 120 -8.22 -5.74 9.22
C ASN A 120 -9.42 -5.26 8.39
N ASP A 121 -10.63 -5.63 8.80
CA ASP A 121 -11.85 -5.32 8.04
C ASP A 121 -12.22 -3.84 8.08
N LYS A 122 -11.67 -3.07 9.03
CA LYS A 122 -11.95 -1.64 9.20
C LYS A 122 -10.72 -0.78 8.94
N ASN A 123 -9.59 -1.20 9.49
CA ASN A 123 -8.36 -0.41 9.55
C ASN A 123 -7.14 -1.20 9.01
N PRO A 124 -7.17 -1.66 7.74
CA PRO A 124 -6.01 -2.30 7.15
C PRO A 124 -4.88 -1.29 7.00
N ARG A 125 -3.63 -1.74 7.19
CA ARG A 125 -2.49 -0.84 7.25
C ARG A 125 -1.17 -1.47 6.86
N TYR A 126 -0.32 -0.66 6.25
CA TYR A 126 1.08 -0.98 6.00
C TYR A 126 1.89 -0.77 7.27
N LEU A 127 2.89 -1.63 7.47
CA LEU A 127 3.82 -1.59 8.59
C LEU A 127 5.20 -1.22 8.06
N LEU A 128 5.79 -0.17 8.63
CA LEU A 128 7.07 0.38 8.22
C LEU A 128 8.08 0.26 9.34
N PHE A 129 9.29 -0.11 8.95
CA PHE A 129 10.39 -0.48 9.83
C PHE A 129 11.65 0.30 9.45
N ARG A 130 12.58 0.40 10.38
CA ARG A 130 13.97 0.79 10.07
C ARG A 130 14.78 -0.48 9.83
N ASP A 131 15.71 -0.44 8.87
CA ASP A 131 16.63 -1.56 8.61
C ASP A 131 17.54 -1.87 9.80
#